data_AF-A0A8C0EI11-F1
#
_entry.id   AF-A0A8C0EI11-F1
#
_cell.length_a   1.000
_cell.length_b   1.000
_cell.length_c   1.000
_cell.angle_alpha   90.00
_cell.angle_beta   90.00
_cell.angle_gamma   90.00
#
_symmetry.space_group_name_H-M   'P 1'
#
loop_
_entity.id
_entity.type
_entity.pdbx_description
1 polymer ?
#
loop_
_entity_poly.entity_id
_entity_poly.type
_entity_poly.pdbx_seq_one_letter_code
_entity_poly.pdbx_strand_id
1 'polypeptide(L)'
;MSELQKAVSDAERKAHELITTERAKMERALAEAKRQASEDALTVINQQEDSSESCWNCGRKASETCSGCNTARYCGSFCQHKDWEKHHHVCGQTLKIQTSLHCQSSFRSVVDSFPSPQGWTDTPPGL
;
A
#
# COMPACT_ATOMS: atom_id res chain seq x y z
N MET A 1 -20.61 25.56 -66.20
CA MET A 1 -20.57 24.18 -65.66
C MET A 1 -19.18 23.76 -65.16
N SER A 2 -18.09 24.03 -65.89
CA SER A 2 -16.73 23.62 -65.49
C SER A 2 -16.22 24.23 -64.17
N GLU A 3 -16.55 25.49 -63.88
CA GLU A 3 -16.08 26.16 -62.65
C GLU A 3 -16.69 25.57 -61.37
N LEU A 4 -17.95 25.14 -61.44
CA LEU A 4 -18.63 24.47 -60.32
C LEU A 4 -17.98 23.11 -60.03
N GLN A 5 -17.68 22.34 -61.08
CA GLN A 5 -17.01 21.04 -60.96
C GLN A 5 -15.62 21.18 -60.33
N LYS A 6 -14.86 22.20 -60.74
CA LYS A 6 -13.54 22.51 -60.16
C LYS A 6 -13.64 22.86 -58.67
N ALA A 7 -14.60 23.70 -58.28
CA ALA A 7 -14.83 24.07 -56.89
C ALA A 7 -15.19 22.85 -56.01
N VAL A 8 -16.00 21.92 -56.54
CA VAL A 8 -16.36 20.68 -55.85
C VAL A 8 -15.12 19.79 -55.65
N SER A 9 -14.32 19.56 -56.68
CA SER A 9 -13.10 18.73 -56.56
C SER A 9 -12.06 19.33 -55.61
N ASP A 10 -11.92 20.66 -55.57
CA ASP A 10 -11.04 21.34 -54.62
C ASP A 10 -11.54 21.21 -53.18
N ALA A 11 -12.87 21.28 -52.97
CA ALA A 11 -13.48 21.06 -51.67
C ALA A 11 -13.35 19.60 -51.20
N GLU A 12 -13.54 18.63 -52.10
CA GLU A 12 -13.35 17.19 -51.83
C GLU A 12 -11.91 16.90 -51.42
N ARG A 13 -10.92 17.40 -52.16
CA ARG A 13 -9.50 17.23 -51.83
C ARG A 13 -9.18 17.81 -50.45
N LYS A 14 -9.68 19.01 -50.15
CA LYS A 14 -9.48 19.65 -48.86
C LYS A 14 -10.14 18.88 -47.72
N ALA A 15 -11.33 18.33 -47.94
CA ALA A 15 -12.01 17.48 -46.97
C ALA A 15 -11.20 16.19 -46.70
N HIS A 16 -10.66 15.55 -47.74
CA HIS A 16 -9.81 14.37 -47.59
C HIS A 16 -8.52 14.67 -46.82
N GLU A 17 -7.88 15.80 -47.09
CA GLU A 17 -6.69 16.24 -46.36
C GLU A 17 -6.97 16.51 -44.87
N LEU A 18 -8.13 17.09 -44.55
CA LEU A 18 -8.54 17.27 -43.16
C LEU A 18 -8.79 15.92 -42.47
N ILE A 19 -9.42 14.96 -43.15
CA ILE A 19 -9.66 13.62 -42.59
C ILE A 19 -8.35 12.89 -42.33
N THR A 20 -7.37 12.95 -43.25
CA THR A 20 -6.08 12.29 -43.07
C THR A 20 -5.25 12.91 -41.94
N THR A 21 -5.26 14.24 -41.83
CA THR A 21 -4.55 14.95 -40.76
C THR A 21 -5.15 14.66 -39.38
N GLU A 22 -6.47 14.65 -39.25
CA GLU A 22 -7.14 14.31 -37.98
C GLU A 22 -6.91 12.84 -37.60
N ARG A 23 -6.95 11.92 -38.57
CA ARG A 23 -6.61 10.51 -38.34
C ARG A 23 -5.17 10.34 -37.86
N ALA A 24 -4.21 11.04 -38.47
CA ALA A 24 -2.81 10.99 -38.06
C ALA A 24 -2.59 11.56 -36.65
N LYS A 25 -3.32 12.62 -36.26
CA LYS A 25 -3.29 13.14 -34.89
C LYS A 25 -3.85 12.14 -33.88
N MET A 26 -4.99 11.52 -34.18
CA MET A 26 -5.60 10.49 -33.34
C MET A 26 -4.65 9.29 -33.17
N GLU A 27 -4.03 8.82 -34.25
CA GLU A 27 -3.09 7.70 -34.21
C GLU A 27 -1.86 8.01 -33.34
N ARG A 28 -1.30 9.22 -33.44
CA ARG A 28 -0.22 9.67 -32.55
C ARG A 28 -0.67 9.75 -31.09
N ALA A 29 -1.86 10.26 -30.82
CA ALA A 29 -2.41 10.33 -29.47
C ALA A 29 -2.63 8.92 -28.87
N LEU A 30 -3.10 7.97 -29.67
CA LEU A 30 -3.25 6.57 -29.26
C LEU A 30 -1.90 5.89 -29.02
N ALA A 31 -0.90 6.15 -29.87
CA ALA A 31 0.45 5.63 -29.70
C ALA A 31 1.10 6.18 -28.41
N GLU A 32 0.91 7.47 -28.12
CA GLU A 32 1.41 8.10 -26.91
C GLU A 32 0.68 7.60 -25.65
N ALA A 33 -0.65 7.47 -25.70
CA ALA A 33 -1.42 6.87 -24.60
C ALA A 33 -0.98 5.43 -24.32
N LYS A 34 -0.66 4.65 -25.36
CA LYS A 34 -0.13 3.29 -25.21
C LYS A 34 1.29 3.28 -24.61
N ARG A 35 2.15 4.22 -25.01
CA ARG A 35 3.49 4.39 -24.43
C ARG A 35 3.39 4.79 -22.95
N GLN A 36 2.53 5.76 -22.63
CA GLN A 36 2.28 6.20 -21.26
C GLN A 36 1.73 5.06 -20.38
N ALA A 37 0.77 4.28 -20.89
CA ALA A 37 0.25 3.12 -20.16
C ALA A 37 1.34 2.07 -19.86
N SER A 38 2.32 1.90 -20.75
CA SER A 38 3.47 1.01 -20.50
C SER A 38 4.49 1.58 -19.50
N GLU A 39 4.64 2.90 -19.46
CA GLU A 39 5.54 3.60 -18.52
C GLU A 39 4.93 3.70 -17.12
N ASP A 40 3.62 3.92 -17.01
CA ASP A 40 2.88 3.94 -15.74
C ASP A 40 2.84 2.54 -15.09
N ALA A 41 2.71 1.47 -15.89
CA ALA A 41 2.80 0.11 -15.37
C ALA A 41 4.19 -0.22 -14.78
N LEU A 42 5.26 0.37 -15.34
CA LEU A 42 6.63 0.13 -14.89
C LEU A 42 6.98 0.94 -13.62
N THR A 43 6.41 2.15 -13.48
CA THR A 43 6.64 2.99 -12.30
C THR A 43 5.86 2.51 -11.07
N VAL A 44 4.68 1.90 -11.24
CA VAL A 44 3.91 1.30 -10.12
C VAL A 44 4.60 0.06 -9.56
N ILE A 45 5.22 -0.78 -10.41
CA ILE A 45 5.97 -1.95 -9.95
C ILE A 45 7.23 -1.51 -9.18
N ASN A 46 7.94 -0.49 -9.65
CA ASN A 46 9.21 -0.07 -9.04
C ASN A 46 9.05 0.74 -7.74
N GLN A 47 7.92 1.41 -7.52
CA GLN A 47 7.70 2.21 -6.29
C GLN A 47 7.07 1.41 -5.14
N GLN A 48 6.41 0.29 -5.42
CA GLN A 48 5.74 -0.47 -4.37
C GLN A 48 6.67 -1.44 -3.61
N GLU A 49 7.87 -1.75 -4.14
CA GLU A 49 8.69 -2.83 -3.57
C GLU A 49 9.86 -2.40 -2.65
N ASP A 50 10.25 -1.12 -2.58
CA ASP A 50 11.61 -0.81 -2.10
C ASP A 50 11.76 -0.13 -0.72
N SER A 51 10.72 0.38 -0.04
CA SER A 51 10.98 1.22 1.17
C SER A 51 10.43 0.75 2.52
N SER A 52 9.43 -0.14 2.59
CA SER A 52 8.86 -0.57 3.89
C SER A 52 8.96 -2.07 4.15
N GLU A 53 9.49 -2.83 3.20
CA GLU A 53 9.61 -4.28 3.25
C GLU A 53 11.06 -4.76 3.11
N SER A 54 12.07 -4.03 3.60
CA SER A 54 13.46 -4.50 3.51
C SER A 54 13.88 -5.27 4.78
N CYS A 55 14.51 -6.43 4.60
CA CYS A 55 14.99 -7.28 5.69
C CYS A 55 16.15 -6.61 6.44
N TRP A 56 16.03 -6.47 7.77
CA TRP A 56 17.04 -5.82 8.61
C TRP A 56 18.41 -6.50 8.56
N ASN A 57 18.46 -7.83 8.34
CA ASN A 57 19.71 -8.58 8.28
C ASN A 57 20.36 -8.61 6.89
N CYS A 58 19.58 -8.65 5.80
CA CYS A 58 20.12 -8.90 4.45
C CYS A 58 19.66 -7.94 3.36
N GLY A 59 18.81 -6.96 3.68
CA GLY A 59 18.33 -5.93 2.75
C GLY A 59 17.34 -6.40 1.68
N ARG A 60 17.14 -7.72 1.50
CA ARG A 60 16.14 -8.28 0.57
C ARG A 60 14.70 -8.07 1.04
N LYS A 61 13.73 -8.20 0.14
CA LYS A 61 12.30 -8.15 0.45
C LYS A 61 11.95 -9.04 1.66
N ALA A 62 11.34 -8.41 2.65
CA ALA A 62 10.91 -8.96 3.91
C ALA A 62 9.46 -9.40 3.79
N SER A 63 9.25 -10.69 3.99
CA SER A 63 7.93 -11.33 3.93
C SER A 63 7.30 -11.42 5.32
N GLU A 64 8.11 -11.33 6.37
CA GLU A 64 7.70 -11.59 7.75
C GLU A 64 8.11 -10.44 8.67
N THR A 65 7.31 -10.24 9.71
CA THR A 65 7.60 -9.25 10.75
C THR A 65 7.81 -9.95 12.08
N CYS A 66 8.69 -9.40 12.92
CA CYS A 66 8.94 -9.94 14.25
C CYS A 66 7.64 -10.01 15.07
N SER A 67 7.25 -11.23 15.48
CA SER A 67 6.01 -11.49 16.22
C SER A 67 5.93 -10.78 17.58
N GLY A 68 7.08 -10.37 18.15
CA GLY A 68 7.13 -9.72 19.46
C GLY A 68 6.99 -8.19 19.43
N CYS A 69 7.36 -7.53 18.33
CA CYS A 69 7.42 -6.05 18.30
C CYS A 69 6.83 -5.43 17.03
N ASN A 70 6.49 -6.24 16.03
CA ASN A 70 6.00 -5.85 14.70
C ASN A 70 6.81 -4.73 13.99
N THR A 71 8.03 -4.46 14.46
CA THR A 71 8.86 -3.32 14.03
C THR A 71 10.01 -3.79 13.13
N ALA A 72 10.69 -4.87 13.52
CA ALA A 72 11.73 -5.46 12.70
C ALA A 72 11.14 -6.36 11.62
N ARG A 73 11.67 -6.24 10.40
CA ARG A 73 11.22 -6.93 9.20
C ARG A 73 12.29 -7.90 8.72
N TYR A 74 11.89 -9.10 8.33
CA TYR A 74 12.80 -10.16 7.88
C TYR A 74 12.26 -10.90 6.66
N CYS A 75 13.15 -11.38 5.80
CA CYS A 75 12.79 -12.21 4.64
C CYS A 75 12.51 -13.69 5.01
N GLY A 76 12.54 -14.04 6.29
CA GLY A 76 12.43 -15.40 6.79
C GLY A 76 12.87 -15.52 8.25
N SER A 77 12.40 -16.55 8.97
CA SER A 77 12.79 -16.84 10.35
C SER A 77 14.31 -16.98 10.54
N PHE A 78 15.04 -17.42 9.51
CA PHE A 78 16.51 -17.50 9.56
C PHE A 78 17.18 -16.12 9.76
N CYS A 79 16.70 -15.09 9.06
CA CYS A 79 17.22 -13.73 9.22
C CYS A 79 16.84 -13.13 10.58
N GLN A 80 15.66 -13.48 11.10
CA GLN A 80 15.23 -13.08 12.44
C GLN A 80 16.15 -13.64 13.53
N HIS A 81 16.49 -14.93 13.48
CA HIS A 81 17.38 -15.55 14.47
C HIS A 81 18.79 -14.96 14.42
N LYS A 82 19.29 -14.64 13.22
CA LYS A 82 20.64 -14.07 13.06
C LYS A 82 20.74 -12.64 13.58
N ASP A 83 19.68 -11.84 13.41
CA ASP A 83 19.63 -10.48 13.94
C ASP A 83 19.14 -10.42 15.39
N TRP A 84 18.67 -11.55 15.96
CA TRP A 84 18.09 -11.61 17.29
C TRP A 84 19.01 -11.03 18.37
N GLU A 85 20.32 -11.31 18.34
CA GLU A 85 21.27 -10.77 19.32
C GLU A 85 21.37 -9.23 19.27
N LYS A 86 21.14 -8.62 18.12
CA LYS A 86 21.08 -7.16 17.97
C LYS A 86 19.70 -6.60 18.30
N HIS A 87 18.65 -7.27 17.82
CA HIS A 87 17.26 -6.82 17.91
C HIS A 87 16.59 -7.09 19.26
N HIS A 88 16.99 -8.10 20.04
CA HIS A 88 16.28 -8.49 21.27
C HIS A 88 16.22 -7.38 22.33
N HIS A 89 17.25 -6.53 22.39
CA HIS A 89 17.28 -5.38 23.30
C HIS A 89 16.18 -4.33 23.00
N VAL A 90 15.77 -4.22 21.74
CA VAL A 90 14.72 -3.30 21.28
C VAL A 90 13.39 -4.02 21.02
N CYS A 91 13.39 -5.36 20.99
CA CYS A 91 12.22 -6.22 20.80
C CYS A 91 11.32 -6.17 22.05
N GLY A 92 10.38 -5.23 22.07
CA GLY A 92 9.39 -5.08 23.14
C GLY A 92 9.26 -3.65 23.68
N GLN A 93 10.22 -2.77 23.38
CA GLN A 93 10.09 -1.34 23.71
C GLN A 93 9.02 -0.66 22.85
N THR A 94 8.82 -1.11 21.61
CA THR A 94 7.85 -0.54 20.66
C THR A 94 6.38 -0.88 20.96
N LEU A 95 6.08 -1.92 21.74
CA LEU A 95 4.70 -2.26 22.14
C LEU A 95 4.07 -1.19 23.04
N LYS A 96 4.87 -0.41 23.77
CA LYS A 96 4.34 0.67 24.64
C LYS A 96 3.85 1.89 23.85
N ILE A 97 4.29 2.08 22.61
CA ILE A 97 4.00 3.29 21.82
C ILE A 97 2.73 3.11 20.98
N GLN A 98 2.45 1.91 20.48
CA GLN A 98 1.28 1.66 19.62
C GLN A 98 -0.04 1.49 20.40
N THR A 99 0.01 1.10 21.67
CA THR A 99 -1.19 0.98 22.52
C THR A 99 -1.78 2.32 22.94
N SER A 100 -1.03 3.42 22.87
CA SER A 100 -1.52 4.75 23.27
C SER A 100 -2.46 5.40 22.24
N LEU A 101 -2.48 4.93 20.98
CA LEU A 101 -3.32 5.52 19.93
C LEU A 101 -4.54 4.67 19.53
N HIS A 102 -4.61 3.39 19.95
CA HIS A 102 -5.74 2.52 19.58
C HIS A 102 -6.67 2.11 20.75
N CYS A 103 -6.41 2.58 21.97
CA CYS A 103 -7.32 2.35 23.10
C CYS A 103 -7.82 3.66 23.73
N GLN A 104 -8.42 4.53 22.93
CA GLN A 104 -9.27 5.62 23.45
C GLN A 104 -10.75 5.46 23.07
N SER A 105 -11.13 4.47 22.27
CA SER A 105 -12.53 4.27 21.86
C SER A 105 -13.29 3.16 22.61
N SER A 106 -12.63 2.28 23.37
CA SER A 106 -13.32 1.13 24.02
C SER A 106 -13.37 1.12 25.55
N PHE A 107 -12.89 2.16 26.23
CA PHE A 107 -12.93 2.22 27.71
C PHE A 107 -14.13 3.03 28.27
N ARG A 108 -14.95 3.69 27.44
CA ARG A 108 -15.96 4.64 27.94
C ARG A 108 -17.41 4.16 27.85
N SER A 109 -17.70 2.89 28.15
CA SER A 109 -19.11 2.46 28.24
C SER A 109 -19.43 1.26 29.14
N VAL A 110 -18.74 1.05 30.27
CA VAL A 110 -19.25 0.12 31.30
C VAL A 110 -19.13 0.74 32.70
N VAL A 111 -19.94 1.76 32.95
CA VAL A 111 -20.30 2.21 34.31
C VAL A 111 -21.81 2.08 34.53
N ASP A 112 -22.36 0.92 34.16
CA ASP A 112 -23.68 0.52 34.60
C ASP A 112 -23.72 -1.01 34.67
N SER A 113 -24.30 -1.55 35.75
CA SER A 113 -24.44 -2.99 36.05
C SER A 113 -23.28 -3.68 36.81
N PHE A 114 -23.10 -3.30 38.08
CA PHE A 114 -22.51 -4.16 39.12
C PHE A 114 -23.63 -4.67 40.07
N PRO A 115 -23.90 -5.99 40.17
CA PRO A 115 -24.43 -6.57 41.39
C PRO A 115 -23.27 -7.14 42.23
N SER A 116 -23.34 -6.87 43.53
CA SER A 116 -22.35 -7.21 44.56
C SER A 116 -22.10 -8.73 44.69
N PRO A 117 -20.85 -9.22 44.81
CA PRO A 117 -20.58 -10.60 45.22
C PRO A 117 -20.51 -10.69 46.75
N GLN A 118 -21.34 -11.54 47.34
CA GLN A 118 -21.26 -11.94 48.75
C GLN A 118 -20.16 -13.00 48.97
N GLY A 119 -19.27 -12.70 49.92
CA GLY A 119 -18.87 -13.59 51.02
C GLY A 119 -18.05 -14.85 50.70
N TRP A 120 -16.73 -14.73 50.64
CA TRP A 120 -15.82 -15.87 50.85
C TRP A 120 -14.96 -15.54 52.09
N THR A 121 -15.20 -16.25 53.20
CA THR A 121 -14.39 -16.14 54.42
C THR A 121 -13.36 -17.25 54.45
N ASP A 122 -12.09 -16.86 54.31
CA ASP A 122 -10.91 -17.69 54.59
C ASP A 122 -10.87 -18.10 56.06
N THR A 123 -10.80 -19.41 56.33
CA THR A 123 -10.42 -19.92 57.66
C THR A 123 -9.16 -20.79 57.49
N PRO A 124 -8.05 -20.51 58.18
CA PRO A 124 -6.85 -21.35 58.14
C PRO A 124 -6.96 -22.52 59.14
N PRO A 125 -6.42 -23.72 58.84
CA PRO A 125 -6.27 -24.77 59.84
C PRO A 125 -4.97 -24.57 60.64
N GLY A 126 -5.08 -24.51 61.97
CA GLY A 126 -3.96 -24.54 62.90
C GLY A 126 -4.32 -25.32 64.15
N LEU A 127 -3.47 -26.31 64.47
CA LEU A 127 -3.43 -27.25 65.60
C LEU A 127 -4.32 -28.50 65.49
#